data_AF-A0A7M1SU24-F1
#
_entry.id   AF-A0A7M1SU24-F1
#
_cell.length_a   1.000
_cell.length_b   1.000
_cell.length_c   1.000
_cell.angle_alpha   90.00
_cell.angle_beta   90.00
_cell.angle_gamma   90.00
#
_symmetry.space_group_name_H-M   'P 1'
#
loop_
_entity.id
_entity.type
_entity.pdbx_description
1 polymer ?
#
loop_
_entity_poly.entity_id
_entity_poly.type
_entity_poly.pdbx_seq_one_letter_code
_entity_poly.pdbx_strand_id
1 'polypeptide(L)'
;MGIDVARSVQEQTAGQAIASGGDARLMRSVHVDTDDDQTCSEGACFRRRMLGMLLVMLAALGALSACSEGLDEDGEPLTIPQSEQLAAARFGLSNAGLFAATVTLGEPDSVDRFTAEITVDPDRLYAWGTLARGPDSLAVEEQVQLTEGAIAVLRDGRWQVQDQTQLLNQLRIVFALVSDRPENAQLLRQSDARYLGGAGLDGVEMSVYLLPTLDGSGGASRLWLNSEGLIRRLDSGDDQFVIQVGAGVPTSEPTDGPLFDSVPVTDL
;
A
#
# COMPACT_ATOMS: atom_id res chain seq x y z
N MET A 1 -4.88 22.94 -54.28
CA MET A 1 -5.75 21.75 -54.31
C MET A 1 -5.51 21.01 -53.00
N GLY A 2 -6.38 20.93 -52.01
CA GLY A 2 -7.68 21.51 -51.70
C GLY A 2 -7.90 21.07 -50.25
N ILE A 3 -8.05 22.03 -49.34
CA ILE A 3 -8.19 21.79 -47.89
C ILE A 3 -9.68 21.59 -47.64
N ASP A 4 -10.08 20.43 -47.15
CA ASP A 4 -11.45 20.20 -46.68
C ASP A 4 -11.51 20.37 -45.16
N VAL A 5 -12.07 21.51 -44.76
CA VAL A 5 -12.44 21.85 -43.38
C VAL A 5 -13.93 21.55 -43.27
N ALA A 6 -14.29 20.49 -42.56
CA ALA A 6 -15.67 20.27 -42.12
C ALA A 6 -15.84 20.71 -40.67
N ARG A 7 -16.74 21.68 -40.49
CA ARG A 7 -17.11 22.41 -39.28
C ARG A 7 -18.60 22.17 -39.04
N SER A 8 -19.05 22.30 -37.79
CA SER A 8 -20.46 22.37 -37.32
C SER A 8 -21.13 21.00 -37.15
N VAL A 9 -21.84 20.67 -36.06
CA VAL A 9 -22.98 21.31 -35.37
C VAL A 9 -23.03 20.70 -33.94
N GLN A 10 -22.91 21.44 -32.82
CA GLN A 10 -23.89 22.26 -32.07
C GLN A 10 -25.09 21.51 -31.43
N GLU A 11 -25.19 21.66 -30.09
CA GLU A 11 -26.39 21.60 -29.23
C GLU A 11 -27.12 20.26 -28.99
N GLN A 12 -27.03 19.75 -27.75
CA GLN A 12 -28.24 19.62 -26.93
C GLN A 12 -27.98 19.69 -25.43
N THR A 13 -28.67 20.65 -24.83
CA THR A 13 -28.74 21.03 -23.42
C THR A 13 -29.85 20.24 -22.72
N ALA A 14 -29.70 20.06 -21.40
CA ALA A 14 -30.73 20.11 -20.34
C ALA A 14 -31.01 18.83 -19.53
N GLY A 15 -31.07 19.04 -18.21
CA GLY A 15 -31.64 18.14 -17.19
C GLY A 15 -30.59 17.28 -16.49
N GLN A 16 -30.52 17.13 -15.17
CA GLN A 16 -31.66 17.11 -14.25
C GLN A 16 -31.21 17.11 -12.78
N ALA A 17 -31.91 17.95 -12.01
CA ALA A 17 -32.31 17.81 -10.61
C ALA A 17 -31.25 17.56 -9.51
N ILE A 18 -30.97 18.68 -8.83
CA ILE A 18 -30.60 18.82 -7.43
C ILE A 18 -31.68 18.16 -6.54
N ALA A 19 -31.29 17.23 -5.67
CA ALA A 19 -32.06 16.82 -4.50
C ALA A 19 -31.16 16.93 -3.26
N SER A 20 -31.14 18.14 -2.69
CA SER A 20 -30.60 18.44 -1.37
C SER A 20 -31.62 17.96 -0.33
N GLY A 21 -31.39 16.77 0.22
CA GLY A 21 -32.08 16.26 1.40
C GLY A 21 -31.33 16.68 2.65
N GLY A 22 -31.80 17.75 3.28
CA GLY A 22 -31.31 18.18 4.59
C GLY A 22 -31.71 17.19 5.67
N ASP A 23 -30.75 16.80 6.50
CA ASP A 23 -31.03 16.15 7.77
C ASP A 23 -30.42 17.00 8.90
N ALA A 24 -31.30 17.81 9.49
CA ALA A 24 -31.02 18.68 10.61
C ALA A 24 -30.87 17.82 11.87
N ARG A 25 -29.67 17.29 12.12
CA ARG A 25 -29.35 16.60 13.36
C ARG A 25 -28.94 17.61 14.43
N LEU A 26 -29.93 18.00 15.23
CA LEU A 26 -29.86 18.61 16.55
C LEU A 26 -28.49 18.48 17.25
N MET A 27 -27.73 19.58 17.25
CA MET A 27 -26.67 19.82 18.24
C MET A 27 -27.33 20.01 19.61
N ARG A 28 -27.29 18.96 20.44
CA ARG A 28 -27.59 19.05 21.85
C ARG A 28 -26.37 19.65 22.54
N SER A 29 -26.40 20.95 22.80
CA SER A 29 -25.42 21.64 23.63
C SER A 29 -25.47 21.05 25.04
N VAL A 30 -24.47 20.27 25.41
CA VAL A 30 -24.24 19.88 26.80
C VAL A 30 -23.57 21.06 27.48
N HIS A 31 -24.37 21.81 28.24
CA HIS A 31 -23.88 22.81 29.18
C HIS A 31 -23.26 22.04 30.35
N VAL A 32 -21.94 22.11 30.49
CA VAL A 32 -21.23 21.59 31.66
C VAL A 32 -21.16 22.74 32.65
N ASP A 33 -22.06 22.72 33.63
CA ASP A 33 -21.93 23.52 34.86
C ASP A 33 -20.58 23.19 35.50
N THR A 34 -19.69 24.16 35.49
CA THR A 34 -18.42 24.11 36.23
C THR A 34 -18.59 24.98 37.46
N ASP A 35 -19.36 24.47 38.41
CA ASP A 35 -19.43 25.00 39.77
C ASP A 35 -18.40 24.22 40.60
N ASP A 36 -17.30 24.87 40.97
CA ASP A 36 -16.51 24.49 42.15
C ASP A 36 -15.56 25.64 42.51
N ASP A 37 -16.15 26.62 43.17
CA ASP A 37 -15.48 27.70 43.88
C ASP A 37 -14.87 27.13 45.18
N GLN A 38 -13.72 26.46 45.06
CA GLN A 38 -12.94 25.98 46.21
C GLN A 38 -11.78 26.92 46.51
N THR A 39 -12.03 27.86 47.42
CA THR A 39 -11.02 28.72 48.07
C THR A 39 -10.05 27.85 48.89
N CYS A 40 -9.00 27.35 48.23
CA CYS A 40 -7.89 26.65 48.89
C CYS A 40 -6.81 27.65 49.35
N SER A 41 -6.60 27.69 50.66
CA SER A 41 -5.50 28.32 51.38
C SER A 41 -4.15 28.26 50.64
N GLU A 42 -3.56 29.45 50.43
CA GLU A 42 -2.47 29.77 49.49
C GLU A 42 -1.16 29.00 49.70
N GLY A 43 -0.95 28.32 50.83
CA GLY A 43 0.29 27.58 51.11
C GLY A 43 0.28 26.10 50.74
N ALA A 44 -0.86 25.42 50.85
CA ALA A 44 -0.93 23.95 50.76
C ALA A 44 -1.29 23.45 49.35
N CYS A 45 -2.01 24.26 48.57
CA CYS A 45 -2.49 23.85 47.24
C CYS A 45 -1.37 23.82 46.17
N PHE A 46 -0.36 24.68 46.31
CA PHE A 46 0.74 24.79 45.36
C PHE A 46 1.61 23.51 45.35
N ARG A 47 1.93 22.94 46.52
CA ARG A 47 2.71 21.69 46.61
C ARG A 47 1.97 20.47 46.05
N ARG A 48 0.64 20.42 46.19
CA ARG A 48 -0.18 19.30 45.66
C ARG A 48 -0.33 19.36 44.13
N ARG A 49 -0.50 20.55 43.54
CA ARG A 49 -0.53 20.72 42.08
C ARG A 49 0.82 20.43 41.43
N MET A 50 1.92 20.81 42.07
CA MET A 50 3.27 20.56 41.54
C MET A 50 3.63 19.06 41.53
N LEU A 51 3.22 18.29 42.56
CA LEU A 51 3.39 16.83 42.57
C LEU A 51 2.52 16.11 41.53
N GLY A 52 1.30 16.60 41.29
CA GLY A 52 0.40 16.06 40.26
C GLY A 52 0.95 16.24 38.84
N MET A 53 1.47 17.44 38.52
CA MET A 53 2.11 17.69 37.21
C MET A 53 3.35 16.83 37.00
N LEU A 54 4.17 16.59 38.04
CA LEU A 54 5.38 15.79 37.91
C LEU A 54 5.07 14.31 37.61
N LEU A 55 4.00 13.75 38.20
CA LEU A 55 3.54 12.39 37.92
C LEU A 55 2.94 12.24 36.52
N VAL A 56 2.18 13.23 36.05
CA VAL A 56 1.65 13.24 34.66
C VAL A 56 2.79 13.39 33.65
N MET A 57 3.80 14.22 33.95
CA MET A 57 4.97 14.38 33.09
C MET A 57 5.86 13.12 33.10
N LEU A 58 6.04 12.43 34.23
CA LEU A 58 6.75 11.14 34.28
C LEU A 58 6.02 10.01 33.52
N ALA A 59 4.69 9.98 33.60
CA ALA A 59 3.87 9.03 32.83
C ALA A 59 3.92 9.33 31.32
N ALA A 60 3.97 10.60 30.93
CA ALA A 60 4.14 11.01 29.54
C ALA A 60 5.55 10.72 29.00
N LEU A 61 6.60 10.81 29.83
CA LEU A 61 7.96 10.46 29.42
C LEU A 61 8.17 8.95 29.24
N GLY A 62 7.45 8.10 29.99
CA GLY A 62 7.50 6.64 29.82
C GLY A 62 6.86 6.13 28.53
N ALA A 63 5.91 6.88 27.95
CA ALA A 63 5.27 6.53 26.68
C ALA A 63 6.11 6.91 25.45
N LEU A 64 7.13 7.76 25.61
CA LEU A 64 7.99 8.22 24.52
C LEU A 64 9.26 7.37 24.35
N SER A 65 9.49 6.39 25.23
CA SER A 65 10.51 5.35 25.06
C SER A 65 9.91 4.05 24.54
N ALA A 66 8.88 4.13 23.70
CA ALA A 66 8.63 3.10 22.70
C ALA A 66 9.77 3.22 21.68
N CYS A 67 10.97 2.81 22.11
CA CYS A 67 12.04 2.49 21.19
C CYS A 67 11.41 1.54 20.18
N SER A 68 11.35 1.97 18.92
CA SER A 68 11.17 1.04 17.82
C SER A 68 12.32 0.06 17.95
N GLU A 69 12.08 -1.06 18.62
CA GLU A 69 13.02 -2.16 18.66
C GLU A 69 13.23 -2.48 17.18
N GLY A 70 14.44 -2.19 16.70
CA GLY A 70 14.78 -2.40 15.30
C GLY A 70 14.46 -3.86 14.97
N LEU A 71 13.94 -4.09 13.76
CA LEU A 71 13.72 -5.45 13.30
C LEU A 71 15.02 -6.24 13.44
N ASP A 72 14.92 -7.45 13.99
CA ASP A 72 16.05 -8.37 14.02
C ASP A 72 16.27 -8.88 12.60
N GLU A 73 17.35 -8.43 11.94
CA GLU A 73 17.64 -8.78 10.55
C GLU A 73 17.87 -10.29 10.35
N ASP A 74 18.36 -10.98 11.39
CA ASP A 74 18.55 -12.44 11.35
C ASP A 74 17.24 -13.18 11.65
N GLY A 75 16.40 -12.60 12.50
CA GLY A 75 15.05 -13.05 12.85
C GLY A 75 14.98 -14.42 13.55
N GLU A 76 13.78 -14.77 13.98
CA GLU A 76 13.48 -16.05 14.61
C GLU A 76 12.86 -17.04 13.62
N PRO A 77 13.15 -18.35 13.73
CA PRO A 77 12.42 -19.37 12.98
C PRO A 77 10.92 -19.30 13.22
N LEU A 78 10.12 -19.49 12.16
CA LEU A 78 8.66 -19.40 12.26
C LEU A 78 8.09 -20.46 13.21
N THR A 79 7.31 -19.99 14.19
CA THR A 79 6.41 -20.85 14.97
C THR A 79 5.26 -21.38 14.09
N ILE A 80 4.54 -22.40 14.58
CA ILE A 80 3.36 -22.93 13.87
C ILE A 80 2.33 -21.82 13.60
N PRO A 81 1.86 -21.05 14.60
CA PRO A 81 0.85 -20.02 14.36
C PRO A 81 1.32 -18.94 13.37
N GLN A 82 2.58 -18.54 13.43
CA GLN A 82 3.15 -17.55 12.50
C GLN A 82 3.17 -18.06 11.05
N SER A 83 3.56 -19.33 10.85
CA SER A 83 3.55 -19.92 9.50
C SER A 83 2.14 -20.08 8.94
N GLU A 84 1.16 -20.41 9.78
CA GLU A 84 -0.25 -20.48 9.39
C GLU A 84 -0.81 -19.09 9.07
N GLN A 85 -0.47 -18.08 9.86
CA GLN A 85 -0.83 -16.69 9.62
C GLN A 85 -0.26 -16.18 8.30
N LEU A 86 1.03 -16.43 8.02
CA LEU A 86 1.68 -16.03 6.78
C LEU A 86 1.05 -16.71 5.56
N ALA A 87 0.77 -18.02 5.64
CA ALA A 87 0.08 -18.75 4.58
C ALA A 87 -1.35 -18.22 4.35
N ALA A 88 -2.11 -17.98 5.44
CA ALA A 88 -3.46 -17.44 5.38
C ALA A 88 -3.51 -16.02 4.81
N ALA A 89 -2.53 -15.16 5.13
CA ALA A 89 -2.43 -13.81 4.61
C ALA A 89 -2.24 -13.80 3.08
N ARG A 90 -1.34 -14.65 2.58
CA ARG A 90 -1.08 -14.80 1.13
C ARG A 90 -2.31 -15.36 0.40
N PHE A 91 -2.94 -16.39 0.98
CA PHE A 91 -4.21 -16.91 0.47
C PHE A 91 -5.31 -15.85 0.46
N GLY A 92 -5.40 -15.04 1.52
CA GLY A 92 -6.36 -13.95 1.62
C GLY A 92 -6.17 -12.91 0.54
N LEU A 93 -4.92 -12.57 0.19
CA LEU A 93 -4.61 -11.64 -0.90
C LEU A 93 -4.90 -12.24 -2.28
N SER A 94 -4.57 -13.51 -2.52
CA SER A 94 -4.84 -14.18 -3.81
C SER A 94 -6.34 -14.36 -4.09
N ASN A 95 -7.16 -14.40 -3.03
CA ASN A 95 -8.63 -14.46 -3.12
C ASN A 95 -9.29 -13.12 -2.80
N ALA A 96 -8.50 -12.06 -2.58
CA ALA A 96 -9.06 -10.72 -2.57
C ALA A 96 -9.60 -10.48 -3.98
N GLY A 97 -10.73 -9.79 -4.11
CA GLY A 97 -11.13 -9.29 -5.42
C GLY A 97 -10.12 -8.26 -5.94
N LEU A 98 -10.60 -7.29 -6.71
CA LEU A 98 -9.75 -6.19 -7.11
C LEU A 98 -9.20 -5.44 -5.88
N PHE A 99 -7.89 -5.19 -5.86
CA PHE A 99 -7.24 -4.40 -4.81
C PHE A 99 -6.30 -3.36 -5.41
N ALA A 100 -6.11 -2.25 -4.70
CA ALA A 100 -5.14 -1.22 -5.07
C ALA A 100 -3.78 -1.51 -4.45
N ALA A 101 -2.71 -1.22 -5.18
CA ALA A 101 -1.34 -1.28 -4.70
C ALA A 101 -0.52 -0.10 -5.22
N THR A 102 0.42 0.35 -4.41
CA THR A 102 1.45 1.33 -4.81
C THR A 102 2.79 0.63 -4.83
N VAL A 103 3.48 0.63 -5.97
CA VAL A 103 4.81 0.04 -6.12
C VAL A 103 5.81 1.15 -6.33
N THR A 104 6.80 1.24 -5.45
CA THR A 104 7.89 2.22 -5.52
C THR A 104 9.20 1.48 -5.77
N LEU A 105 9.98 1.96 -6.74
CA LEU A 105 11.31 1.47 -7.06
C LEU A 105 12.28 2.65 -7.15
N GLY A 106 13.40 2.57 -6.42
CA GLY A 106 14.46 3.56 -6.39
C GLY A 106 14.28 4.67 -5.34
N GLU A 107 15.37 5.39 -5.11
CA GLU A 107 15.44 6.48 -4.12
C GLU A 107 14.47 7.64 -4.44
N PRO A 108 13.91 8.33 -3.42
CA PRO A 108 12.96 9.44 -3.58
C PRO A 108 13.38 10.54 -4.55
N ASP A 109 14.66 10.93 -4.53
CA ASP A 109 15.17 12.04 -5.33
C ASP A 109 15.84 11.58 -6.64
N SER A 110 15.73 10.30 -7.00
CA SER A 110 16.36 9.74 -8.21
C SER A 110 15.53 9.98 -9.47
N VAL A 111 16.21 10.29 -10.57
CA VAL A 111 15.61 10.32 -11.92
C VAL A 111 15.20 8.94 -12.43
N ASP A 112 15.77 7.89 -11.85
CA ASP A 112 15.45 6.49 -12.15
C ASP A 112 14.37 5.93 -11.22
N ARG A 113 13.74 6.78 -10.38
CA ARG A 113 12.61 6.39 -9.53
C ARG A 113 11.40 6.04 -10.39
N PHE A 114 10.71 4.99 -9.98
CA PHE A 114 9.40 4.62 -10.50
C PHE A 114 8.40 4.56 -9.36
N THR A 115 7.18 5.03 -9.60
CA THR A 115 6.04 4.82 -8.71
C THR A 115 4.84 4.40 -9.55
N ALA A 116 4.28 3.24 -9.27
CA ALA A 116 3.11 2.72 -9.95
C ALA A 116 1.94 2.63 -8.98
N GLU A 117 0.86 3.37 -9.25
CA GLU A 117 -0.41 3.24 -8.54
C GLU A 117 -1.34 2.38 -9.38
N ILE A 118 -1.60 1.15 -8.94
CA ILE A 118 -2.23 0.12 -9.77
C ILE A 118 -3.40 -0.54 -9.05
N THR A 119 -4.39 -0.94 -9.83
CA THR A 119 -5.41 -1.92 -9.44
C THR A 119 -4.98 -3.28 -9.97
N VAL A 120 -4.96 -4.28 -9.10
CA VAL A 120 -4.57 -5.65 -9.40
C VAL A 120 -5.81 -6.54 -9.43
N ASP A 121 -5.95 -7.32 -10.50
CA ASP A 121 -6.86 -8.44 -10.63
C ASP A 121 -6.05 -9.74 -10.42
N PRO A 122 -6.14 -10.35 -9.24
CA PRO A 122 -5.36 -11.55 -8.93
C PRO A 122 -5.81 -12.78 -9.73
N ASP A 123 -7.08 -12.84 -10.16
CA ASP A 123 -7.61 -13.96 -10.93
C ASP A 123 -7.05 -13.97 -12.37
N ARG A 124 -6.88 -12.77 -12.95
CA ARG A 124 -6.35 -12.60 -14.32
C ARG A 124 -4.84 -12.39 -14.38
N LEU A 125 -4.15 -12.27 -13.24
CA LEU A 125 -2.75 -11.83 -13.14
C LEU A 125 -2.48 -10.59 -14.01
N TYR A 126 -3.37 -9.62 -13.84
CA TYR A 126 -3.44 -8.42 -14.65
C TYR A 126 -3.58 -7.21 -13.75
N ALA A 127 -2.92 -6.11 -14.11
CA ALA A 127 -3.03 -4.86 -13.37
C ALA A 127 -3.04 -3.64 -14.28
N TRP A 128 -3.65 -2.56 -13.82
CA TRP A 128 -3.74 -1.31 -14.57
C TRP A 128 -3.68 -0.11 -13.63
N GLY A 129 -3.28 1.05 -14.15
CA GLY A 129 -3.26 2.28 -13.36
C GLY A 129 -2.34 3.34 -13.95
N THR A 130 -1.59 4.03 -13.10
CA THR A 130 -0.61 5.04 -13.50
C THR A 130 0.80 4.60 -13.15
N LEU A 131 1.76 4.98 -13.99
CA LEU A 131 3.20 4.82 -13.77
C LEU A 131 3.84 6.21 -13.86
N ALA A 132 4.40 6.68 -12.75
CA ALA A 132 5.19 7.88 -12.63
C ALA A 132 6.69 7.53 -12.73
N ARG A 133 7.46 8.29 -13.52
CA ARG A 133 8.92 8.14 -13.64
C ARG A 133 9.64 9.44 -13.27
N GLY A 134 10.64 9.35 -12.41
CA GLY A 134 11.43 10.46 -11.89
C GLY A 134 11.06 10.81 -10.45
N PRO A 135 11.71 11.83 -9.86
CA PRO A 135 11.39 12.27 -8.50
C PRO A 135 9.98 12.87 -8.47
N ASP A 136 9.28 12.74 -7.34
CA ASP A 136 7.86 13.04 -7.20
C ASP A 136 7.47 14.44 -7.71
N SER A 137 8.36 15.43 -7.59
CA SER A 137 8.12 16.81 -8.04
C SER A 137 8.24 17.05 -9.56
N LEU A 138 8.85 16.12 -10.29
CA LEU A 138 9.12 16.21 -11.74
C LEU A 138 8.66 14.96 -12.49
N ALA A 139 7.91 14.08 -11.83
CA ALA A 139 7.59 12.79 -12.39
C ALA A 139 6.70 12.92 -13.64
N VAL A 140 7.01 12.11 -14.65
CA VAL A 140 6.17 11.97 -15.83
C VAL A 140 5.24 10.80 -15.61
N GLU A 141 3.94 11.07 -15.60
CA GLU A 141 2.89 10.07 -15.40
C GLU A 141 2.34 9.56 -16.73
N GLU A 142 2.21 8.24 -16.83
CA GLU A 142 1.64 7.53 -17.97
C GLU A 142 0.61 6.51 -17.49
N GLN A 143 -0.45 6.26 -18.27
CA GLN A 143 -1.32 5.11 -17.97
C GLN A 143 -0.58 3.82 -18.32
N VAL A 144 -0.69 2.83 -17.45
CA VAL A 144 -0.02 1.54 -17.60
C VAL A 144 -1.00 0.39 -17.50
N GLN A 145 -0.70 -0.69 -18.23
CA GLN A 145 -1.26 -2.01 -18.03
C GLN A 145 -0.15 -3.04 -17.93
N LEU A 146 -0.34 -4.02 -17.07
CA LEU A 146 0.67 -4.94 -16.60
C LEU A 146 0.12 -6.36 -16.66
N THR A 147 0.95 -7.28 -17.15
CA THR A 147 0.81 -8.71 -16.96
C THR A 147 2.12 -9.24 -16.36
N GLU A 148 2.16 -10.51 -16.00
CA GLU A 148 3.40 -11.17 -15.55
C GLU A 148 4.55 -11.05 -16.58
N GLY A 149 4.21 -10.97 -17.87
CA GLY A 149 5.16 -10.98 -18.98
C GLY A 149 5.39 -9.64 -19.67
N ALA A 150 4.54 -8.64 -19.45
CA ALA A 150 4.59 -7.40 -20.24
C ALA A 150 4.11 -6.16 -19.47
N ILE A 151 4.65 -5.02 -19.88
CA ILE A 151 4.20 -3.69 -19.48
C ILE A 151 3.80 -2.96 -20.76
N ALA A 152 2.59 -2.42 -20.81
CA ALA A 152 2.15 -1.51 -21.85
C ALA A 152 1.87 -0.13 -21.25
N VAL A 153 2.31 0.92 -21.94
CA VAL A 153 2.01 2.32 -21.56
C VAL A 153 1.21 3.01 -22.65
N LEU A 154 0.31 3.92 -22.26
CA LEU A 154 -0.48 4.70 -23.21
C LEU A 154 0.29 5.97 -23.61
N ARG A 155 0.74 6.05 -24.87
CA ARG A 155 1.42 7.22 -25.44
C ARG A 155 0.72 7.66 -26.72
N ASP A 156 0.45 8.95 -26.84
CA ASP A 156 -0.22 9.53 -28.01
C ASP A 156 -1.53 8.82 -28.38
N GLY A 157 -2.28 8.40 -27.35
CA GLY A 157 -3.55 7.66 -27.51
C GLY A 157 -3.39 6.22 -28.01
N ARG A 158 -2.18 5.64 -27.94
CA ARG A 158 -1.91 4.26 -28.36
C ARG A 158 -1.11 3.52 -27.30
N TRP A 159 -1.48 2.27 -27.08
CA TRP A 159 -0.74 1.39 -26.19
C TRP A 159 0.53 0.87 -26.85
N GLN A 160 1.63 0.96 -26.12
CA GLN A 160 2.95 0.53 -26.58
C GLN A 160 3.57 -0.38 -25.52
N VAL A 161 3.84 -1.63 -25.90
CA VAL A 161 4.59 -2.57 -25.06
C VAL A 161 6.00 -2.04 -24.87
N GLN A 162 6.47 -2.02 -23.63
CA GLN A 162 7.78 -1.51 -23.25
C GLN A 162 8.74 -2.68 -22.99
N ASP A 163 9.97 -2.55 -23.51
CA ASP A 163 11.08 -3.41 -23.12
C ASP A 163 11.75 -2.84 -21.86
N GLN A 164 11.15 -3.10 -20.71
CA GLN A 164 11.66 -2.66 -19.41
C GLN A 164 11.93 -3.86 -18.51
N THR A 165 12.95 -4.64 -18.84
CA THR A 165 13.27 -5.90 -18.16
C THR A 165 13.42 -5.73 -16.64
N GLN A 166 14.04 -4.65 -16.17
CA GLN A 166 14.24 -4.42 -14.74
C GLN A 166 12.93 -4.14 -14.00
N LEU A 167 12.12 -3.20 -14.48
CA LEU A 167 10.81 -2.89 -13.90
C LEU A 167 9.89 -4.10 -13.96
N LEU A 168 9.90 -4.84 -15.08
CA LEU A 168 9.15 -6.08 -15.25
C LEU A 168 9.57 -7.13 -14.22
N ASN A 169 10.88 -7.32 -14.00
CA ASN A 169 11.37 -8.28 -12.99
C ASN A 169 10.91 -7.93 -11.58
N GLN A 170 10.82 -6.64 -11.22
CA GLN A 170 10.32 -6.21 -9.91
C GLN A 170 8.79 -6.31 -9.81
N LEU A 171 8.06 -5.91 -10.86
CA LEU A 171 6.60 -6.01 -10.89
C LEU A 171 6.11 -7.46 -10.93
N ARG A 172 6.91 -8.40 -11.42
CA ARG A 172 6.65 -9.84 -11.28
C ARG A 172 6.50 -10.26 -9.83
N ILE A 173 7.11 -9.58 -8.87
CA ILE A 173 6.93 -9.86 -7.43
C ILE A 173 5.48 -9.56 -7.01
N VAL A 174 4.85 -8.50 -7.56
CA VAL A 174 3.42 -8.21 -7.31
C VAL A 174 2.56 -9.39 -7.77
N PHE A 175 2.86 -9.94 -8.95
CA PHE A 175 2.13 -11.10 -9.46
C PHE A 175 2.49 -12.37 -8.70
N ALA A 176 3.74 -12.59 -8.30
CA ALA A 176 4.16 -13.72 -7.48
C ALA A 176 3.48 -13.73 -6.10
N LEU A 177 3.17 -12.55 -5.54
CA LEU A 177 2.41 -12.43 -4.29
C LEU A 177 0.99 -13.00 -4.40
N VAL A 178 0.37 -12.92 -5.58
CA VAL A 178 -1.02 -13.34 -5.82
C VAL A 178 -1.14 -14.65 -6.61
N SER A 179 -0.16 -14.99 -7.45
CA SER A 179 -0.15 -16.18 -8.29
C SER A 179 0.33 -17.42 -7.54
N ASP A 180 1.13 -17.21 -6.49
CA ASP A 180 1.63 -18.33 -5.72
C ASP A 180 0.46 -18.98 -4.97
N ARG A 181 0.31 -20.29 -5.16
CA ARG A 181 -0.68 -21.08 -4.45
C ARG A 181 -0.41 -20.92 -2.96
N PRO A 182 -1.43 -21.03 -2.08
CA PRO A 182 -1.19 -20.96 -0.65
C PRO A 182 -0.07 -21.93 -0.28
N GLU A 183 1.08 -21.36 0.07
CA GLU A 183 2.22 -22.14 0.48
C GLU A 183 1.79 -23.01 1.65
N ASN A 184 2.19 -24.26 1.62
CA ASN A 184 1.91 -25.14 2.75
C ASN A 184 2.65 -24.57 3.95
N ALA A 185 1.94 -24.22 5.03
CA ALA A 185 2.56 -23.68 6.24
C ALA A 185 3.72 -24.56 6.75
N GLN A 186 3.69 -25.87 6.47
CA GLN A 186 4.82 -26.77 6.76
C GLN A 186 6.07 -26.47 5.92
N LEU A 187 5.92 -26.11 4.64
CA LEU A 187 7.03 -25.73 3.76
C LEU A 187 7.64 -24.39 4.20
N LEU A 188 6.82 -23.41 4.57
CA LEU A 188 7.32 -22.13 5.11
C LEU A 188 8.21 -22.34 6.33
N ARG A 189 7.85 -23.27 7.22
CA ARG A 189 8.68 -23.62 8.39
C ARG A 189 9.96 -24.38 8.06
N GLN A 190 9.99 -25.07 6.93
CA GLN A 190 11.18 -25.79 6.44
C GLN A 190 12.09 -24.89 5.61
N SER A 191 11.60 -23.74 5.17
CA SER A 191 12.36 -22.73 4.44
C SER A 191 13.23 -21.86 5.35
N ASP A 192 13.93 -20.91 4.73
CA ASP A 192 14.66 -19.85 5.39
C ASP A 192 13.79 -18.66 5.81
N ALA A 193 12.46 -18.72 5.68
CA ALA A 193 11.56 -17.69 6.21
C ALA A 193 11.73 -17.47 7.73
N ARG A 194 11.63 -16.22 8.18
CA ARG A 194 11.86 -15.79 9.57
C ARG A 194 10.82 -14.80 10.03
N TYR A 195 10.60 -14.73 11.33
CA TYR A 195 9.88 -13.64 11.99
C TYR A 195 10.90 -12.60 12.46
N LEU A 196 10.76 -11.35 12.00
CA LEU A 196 11.72 -10.27 12.27
C LEU A 196 11.32 -9.40 13.46
N GLY A 197 10.10 -9.57 13.96
CA GLY A 197 9.56 -8.79 15.09
C GLY A 197 8.34 -7.94 14.72
N GLY A 198 8.02 -7.01 15.62
CA GLY A 198 6.96 -6.02 15.44
C GLY A 198 7.51 -4.65 15.05
N ALA A 199 6.86 -3.96 14.12
CA ALA A 199 7.24 -2.60 13.73
C ALA A 199 6.02 -1.74 13.40
N GLY A 200 6.14 -0.42 13.56
CA GLY A 200 5.08 0.52 13.21
C GLY A 200 5.10 0.87 11.72
N LEU A 201 3.93 0.83 11.06
CA LEU A 201 3.71 1.39 9.72
C LEU A 201 2.50 2.32 9.80
N ASP A 202 2.69 3.61 9.52
CA ASP A 202 1.63 4.62 9.59
C ASP A 202 0.86 4.66 10.93
N GLY A 203 1.58 4.39 12.04
CA GLY A 203 1.01 4.35 13.39
C GLY A 203 0.26 3.05 13.73
N VAL A 204 0.27 2.05 12.85
CA VAL A 204 -0.29 0.71 13.08
C VAL A 204 0.85 -0.26 13.38
N GLU A 205 0.69 -1.06 14.43
CA GLU A 205 1.63 -2.14 14.74
C GLU A 205 1.49 -3.30 13.74
N MET A 206 2.62 -3.73 13.21
CA MET A 206 2.72 -4.74 12.16
C MET A 206 3.64 -5.87 12.62
N SER A 207 3.29 -7.10 12.28
CA SER A 207 4.20 -8.24 12.34
C SER A 207 5.00 -8.32 11.03
N VAL A 208 6.32 -8.41 11.13
CA VAL A 208 7.21 -8.41 9.95
C VAL A 208 7.88 -9.78 9.80
N TYR A 209 7.84 -10.31 8.59
CA TYR A 209 8.37 -11.62 8.24
C TYR A 209 9.36 -11.50 7.10
N LEU A 210 10.45 -12.24 7.15
CA LEU A 210 11.29 -12.53 6.01
C LEU A 210 10.66 -13.65 5.19
N LEU A 211 10.45 -13.42 3.90
CA LEU A 211 10.00 -14.45 2.97
C LEU A 211 11.15 -15.39 2.59
N PRO A 212 10.83 -16.61 2.12
CA PRO A 212 11.85 -17.52 1.63
C PRO A 212 12.69 -16.90 0.51
N THR A 213 13.98 -17.18 0.48
CA THR A 213 14.82 -16.77 -0.65
C THR A 213 14.40 -17.56 -1.89
N LEU A 214 13.98 -16.87 -2.94
CA LEU A 214 13.72 -17.51 -4.23
C LEU A 214 15.06 -17.76 -4.94
N ASP A 215 15.22 -18.95 -5.53
CA ASP A 215 16.46 -19.36 -6.19
C ASP A 215 16.95 -18.30 -7.17
N GLY A 216 18.07 -17.65 -6.84
CA GLY A 216 18.75 -16.67 -7.71
C GLY A 216 18.38 -15.20 -7.51
N SER A 217 17.36 -14.87 -6.72
CA SER A 217 17.13 -13.48 -6.28
C SER A 217 17.86 -13.25 -4.96
N GLY A 218 19.04 -12.64 -5.01
CA GLY A 218 19.89 -12.41 -3.82
C GLY A 218 19.33 -11.42 -2.78
N GLY A 219 18.04 -11.06 -2.85
CA GLY A 219 17.39 -10.16 -1.90
C GLY A 219 16.26 -10.89 -1.19
N ALA A 220 16.36 -10.97 0.14
CA ALA A 220 15.27 -11.47 0.97
C ALA A 220 14.20 -10.38 1.11
N SER A 221 12.96 -10.68 0.71
CA SER A 221 11.85 -9.72 0.80
C SER A 221 11.18 -9.81 2.18
N ARG A 222 10.79 -8.66 2.74
CA ARG A 222 10.02 -8.57 3.98
C ARG A 222 8.54 -8.40 3.69
N LEU A 223 7.68 -9.14 4.40
CA LEU A 223 6.24 -9.02 4.35
C LEU A 223 5.71 -8.48 5.69
N TRP A 224 4.85 -7.47 5.62
CA TRP A 224 4.29 -6.78 6.78
C TRP A 224 2.79 -7.08 6.90
N LEU A 225 2.40 -7.68 8.00
CA LEU A 225 1.02 -8.05 8.31
C LEU A 225 0.47 -7.17 9.44
N ASN A 226 -0.75 -6.66 9.29
CA ASN A 226 -1.42 -6.00 10.41
C ASN A 226 -1.97 -7.04 11.42
N SER A 227 -2.57 -6.57 12.51
CA SER A 227 -3.19 -7.43 13.54
C SER A 227 -4.32 -8.32 13.03
N GLU A 228 -4.89 -8.03 11.85
CA GLU A 228 -5.94 -8.82 11.20
C GLU A 228 -5.35 -9.90 10.28
N GLY A 229 -4.03 -9.96 10.12
CA GLY A 229 -3.35 -10.87 9.20
C GLY A 229 -3.41 -10.42 7.74
N LEU A 230 -3.74 -9.16 7.46
CA LEU A 230 -3.76 -8.61 6.11
C LEU A 230 -2.39 -8.07 5.74
N ILE A 231 -1.96 -8.38 4.52
CA ILE A 231 -0.74 -7.81 3.92
C ILE A 231 -0.98 -6.31 3.69
N ARG A 232 -0.09 -5.47 4.22
CA ARG A 232 -0.09 -4.02 3.96
C ARG A 232 1.15 -3.54 3.25
N ARG A 233 2.27 -4.25 3.39
CA ARG A 233 3.54 -3.85 2.79
C ARG A 233 4.40 -5.06 2.46
N LEU A 234 5.09 -5.01 1.32
CA LEU A 234 6.25 -5.84 1.00
C LEU A 234 7.41 -4.91 0.66
N ASP A 235 8.64 -5.23 1.09
CA ASP A 235 9.82 -4.46 0.69
C ASP A 235 11.11 -5.29 0.68
N SER A 236 12.19 -4.69 0.19
CA SER A 236 13.52 -5.31 0.05
C SER A 236 14.45 -5.16 1.27
N GLY A 237 14.02 -4.55 2.37
CA GLY A 237 14.94 -4.25 3.49
C GLY A 237 15.41 -2.80 3.54
N ASP A 238 15.70 -2.22 2.38
CA ASP A 238 16.45 -0.98 2.16
C ASP A 238 15.62 0.17 1.58
N ASP A 239 14.29 0.02 1.55
CA ASP A 239 13.32 0.95 0.97
C ASP A 239 13.51 1.24 -0.54
N GLN A 240 14.43 0.56 -1.22
CA GLN A 240 14.64 0.71 -2.67
C GLN A 240 13.50 0.08 -3.46
N PHE A 241 12.84 -0.92 -2.91
CA PHE A 241 11.67 -1.55 -3.50
C PHE A 241 10.61 -1.74 -2.44
N VAL A 242 9.45 -1.13 -2.63
CA VAL A 242 8.32 -1.18 -1.70
C VAL A 242 7.03 -1.39 -2.47
N ILE A 243 6.21 -2.34 -2.04
CA ILE A 243 4.82 -2.51 -2.46
C ILE A 243 3.95 -2.21 -1.25
N GLN A 244 3.07 -1.21 -1.34
CA GLN A 244 2.03 -0.95 -0.35
C GLN A 244 0.69 -1.50 -0.86
N VAL A 245 0.02 -2.33 -0.08
CA VAL A 245 -1.23 -3.00 -0.45
C VAL A 245 -2.41 -2.34 0.27
N GLY A 246 -3.41 -1.92 -0.50
CA GLY A 246 -4.60 -1.22 0.02
C GLY A 246 -4.39 0.27 0.25
N ALA A 247 -3.36 0.89 -0.33
CA ALA A 247 -3.07 2.33 -0.22
C ALA A 247 -4.09 3.23 -0.95
N GLY A 248 -5.00 2.65 -1.73
CA GLY A 248 -6.00 3.38 -2.51
C GLY A 248 -7.29 2.59 -2.75
N VAL A 249 -8.15 3.15 -3.59
CA VAL A 249 -9.40 2.50 -4.03
C VAL A 249 -9.17 1.86 -5.39
N PRO A 250 -9.55 0.58 -5.60
CA PRO A 250 -9.53 -0.04 -6.92
C PRO A 250 -10.25 0.83 -7.95
N THR A 251 -9.61 1.04 -9.09
CA THR A 251 -10.14 1.82 -10.21
C THR A 251 -10.77 0.90 -11.24
N SER A 252 -11.62 1.43 -12.11
CA SER A 252 -12.19 0.64 -13.22
C SER A 252 -11.13 0.34 -14.29
N GLU A 253 -11.21 -0.86 -14.88
CA GLU A 253 -10.34 -1.27 -16.00
C GLU A 253 -10.51 -0.30 -17.20
N PRO A 254 -9.42 0.14 -17.85
CA PRO A 254 -9.50 0.98 -19.04
C PRO A 254 -10.21 0.25 -20.18
N THR A 255 -11.26 0.85 -20.75
CA THR A 255 -12.09 0.24 -21.81
C THR A 255 -11.35 0.03 -23.15
N ASP A 256 -10.28 0.79 -23.40
CA ASP A 256 -9.50 0.75 -24.64
C ASP A 256 -8.12 0.10 -24.45
N GLY A 257 -7.98 -0.80 -23.47
CA GLY A 257 -6.71 -1.47 -23.16
C GLY A 257 -6.15 -2.32 -24.31
N PRO A 258 -4.82 -2.56 -24.36
CA PRO A 258 -4.25 -3.61 -25.20
C PRO A 258 -4.95 -4.92 -24.87
N LEU A 259 -5.56 -5.52 -25.88
CA LEU A 259 -6.01 -6.91 -25.79
C LEU A 259 -4.77 -7.80 -25.75
N PHE A 260 -4.22 -8.01 -24.54
CA PHE A 260 -3.15 -8.98 -24.31
C PHE A 260 -3.59 -10.40 -24.70
N ASP A 261 -4.89 -10.63 -24.91
CA ASP A 261 -5.52 -11.84 -25.46
C ASP A 261 -5.00 -12.30 -26.82
N SER A 262 -4.10 -11.53 -27.47
CA SER A 262 -3.61 -11.83 -28.83
C SER A 262 -2.10 -11.95 -28.96
N VAL A 263 -1.32 -11.85 -27.89
CA VAL A 263 0.12 -12.15 -27.99
C VAL A 263 0.28 -13.67 -27.91
N PRO A 264 0.62 -14.37 -29.01
CA PRO A 264 0.88 -15.80 -28.94
C PRO A 264 2.04 -15.99 -27.95
N VAL A 265 1.81 -16.78 -26.89
CA VAL A 265 2.87 -17.32 -26.05
C VAL A 265 3.75 -18.12 -26.99
N THR A 266 4.81 -17.49 -27.48
CA THR A 266 5.78 -18.15 -28.33
C THR A 266 6.74 -18.77 -27.34
N ASP A 267 6.79 -20.10 -27.31
CA ASP A 267 7.61 -20.89 -26.38
C ASP A 267 9.01 -20.25 -26.24
N LEU A 268 9.30 -19.73 -25.04
CA LEU A 268 10.62 -19.24 -24.62
C LEU A 268 11.52 -20.40 -24.22
#